data_AF-A0A529X3Z3-F1
#
_entry.id   AF-A0A529X3Z3-F1
#
_cell.length_a   1.000
_cell.length_b   1.000
_cell.length_c   1.000
_cell.angle_alpha   90.00
_cell.angle_beta   90.00
_cell.angle_gamma   90.00
#
_symmetry.space_group_name_H-M   'P 1'
#
loop_
_entity.id
_entity.type
_entity.pdbx_description
1 polymer ?
#
loop_
_entity_poly.entity_id
_entity_poly.type
_entity_poly.pdbx_seq_one_letter_code
_entity_poly.pdbx_strand_id
1 'polypeptide(L)'
;MARLKKNGWALLLFVVGVVATIWVTDVYGWLVGQFERSSPFKIDFQATRRCSGGELIDLRRHFADQSLKLEWGADRLIICDPDALQTNVADAPRDIANAFPGCLNYRTGVLQMLRSSDTVCALPSGDSYICDGEAAAIYPGSSALGAETNAIAPCTDQLLTQFGFDTTR
;
A
#
# COMPACT_ATOMS: atom_id res chain seq x y z
N MET A 1 0.01 -66.30 -31.96
CA MET A 1 0.67 -65.10 -31.37
C MET A 1 -0.30 -63.92 -31.46
N ALA A 2 -1.02 -63.60 -30.38
CA ALA A 2 -1.91 -62.42 -30.35
C ALA A 2 -2.27 -62.04 -28.91
N ARG A 3 -1.32 -61.53 -28.12
CA ARG A 3 -1.61 -60.91 -26.81
C ARG A 3 -0.63 -59.76 -26.51
N LEU A 4 -0.54 -58.78 -27.41
CA LEU A 4 0.23 -57.55 -27.13
C LEU A 4 -0.43 -56.36 -27.83
N LYS A 5 -1.68 -56.04 -27.47
CA LYS A 5 -2.33 -54.80 -27.97
C LYS A 5 -3.35 -54.18 -27.01
N LYS A 6 -3.72 -54.89 -25.93
CA LYS A 6 -4.86 -54.50 -25.07
C LYS A 6 -4.51 -53.49 -23.96
N ASN A 7 -3.23 -53.27 -23.67
CA ASN A 7 -2.80 -52.49 -22.49
C ASN A 7 -2.23 -51.09 -22.83
N GLY A 8 -1.95 -50.80 -24.10
CA GLY A 8 -1.41 -49.48 -24.52
C GLY A 8 -2.43 -48.34 -24.40
N TRP A 9 -3.71 -48.65 -24.58
CA TRP A 9 -4.80 -47.67 -24.51
C TRP A 9 -5.08 -47.18 -23.09
N ALA A 10 -4.97 -48.07 -22.10
CA ALA A 10 -5.16 -47.72 -20.69
C ALA A 10 -4.05 -46.78 -20.19
N LEU A 11 -2.81 -47.00 -20.65
CA LEU A 11 -1.65 -46.16 -20.32
C LEU A 11 -1.75 -44.77 -20.96
N LEU A 12 -2.20 -44.71 -22.22
CA LEU A 12 -2.47 -43.42 -22.89
C LEU A 12 -3.56 -42.61 -22.19
N LEU A 13 -4.68 -43.25 -21.81
CA LEU A 13 -5.76 -42.57 -21.08
C LEU A 13 -5.32 -42.09 -19.70
N PHE A 14 -4.46 -42.84 -19.01
CA PHE A 14 -3.92 -42.44 -17.72
C PHE A 14 -2.97 -41.22 -17.84
N VAL A 15 -2.08 -41.24 -18.83
CA VAL A 15 -1.17 -40.11 -19.09
C VAL A 15 -1.94 -38.85 -19.50
N VAL A 16 -2.95 -38.98 -20.36
CA VAL A 16 -3.83 -37.86 -20.74
C VAL A 16 -4.61 -37.33 -19.54
N GLY A 17 -5.12 -38.21 -18.67
CA GLY A 17 -5.83 -37.82 -17.44
C GLY A 17 -4.93 -37.06 -16.45
N VAL A 18 -3.71 -37.54 -16.21
CA VAL A 18 -2.75 -36.89 -15.30
C VAL A 18 -2.30 -35.54 -15.85
N VAL A 19 -1.99 -35.45 -17.14
CA VAL A 19 -1.62 -34.19 -17.78
C VAL A 19 -2.79 -33.21 -17.72
N ALA A 20 -4.02 -33.64 -18.03
CA ALA A 20 -5.21 -32.79 -17.94
C ALA A 20 -5.46 -32.27 -16.52
N THR A 21 -5.26 -33.09 -15.48
CA THR A 21 -5.41 -32.63 -14.09
C THR A 21 -4.37 -31.57 -13.70
N ILE A 22 -3.13 -31.69 -14.18
CA ILE A 22 -2.06 -30.72 -13.88
C ILE A 22 -2.38 -29.34 -14.52
N TRP A 23 -2.83 -29.33 -15.78
CA TRP A 23 -3.24 -28.08 -16.44
C TRP A 23 -4.44 -27.42 -15.77
N VAL A 24 -5.43 -28.22 -15.30
CA VAL A 24 -6.60 -27.68 -14.61
C VAL A 24 -6.20 -27.05 -13.29
N THR A 25 -5.32 -27.66 -12.50
CA THR A 25 -4.88 -27.07 -11.21
C THR A 25 -4.02 -25.82 -11.38
N ASP A 26 -3.14 -25.77 -12.38
CA ASP A 26 -2.28 -24.59 -12.61
C ASP A 26 -3.09 -23.39 -13.13
N VAL A 27 -4.04 -23.62 -14.05
CA VAL A 27 -4.90 -22.55 -14.58
C VAL A 27 -5.86 -22.04 -13.51
N TYR A 28 -6.40 -22.92 -12.66
CA TYR A 28 -7.25 -22.50 -11.54
C TYR A 28 -6.47 -21.72 -10.49
N GLY A 29 -5.25 -22.17 -10.14
CA GLY A 29 -4.37 -21.45 -9.22
C GLY A 29 -3.97 -20.07 -9.74
N TRP A 30 -3.68 -19.96 -11.04
CA TRP A 30 -3.37 -18.69 -11.70
C TRP A 30 -4.58 -17.74 -11.72
N LEU A 31 -5.78 -18.24 -12.08
CA LEU A 31 -7.01 -17.46 -12.09
C LEU A 31 -7.39 -16.96 -10.70
N VAL A 32 -7.39 -17.83 -9.69
CA VAL A 32 -7.71 -17.45 -8.30
C VAL A 32 -6.70 -16.43 -7.78
N GLY A 33 -5.41 -16.61 -8.08
CA GLY A 33 -4.37 -15.64 -7.72
C GLY A 33 -4.53 -14.27 -8.40
N GLN A 34 -5.12 -14.21 -9.59
CA GLN A 34 -5.49 -12.93 -10.24
C GLN A 34 -6.70 -12.27 -9.61
N PHE A 35 -7.72 -13.02 -9.20
CA PHE A 35 -8.90 -12.47 -8.54
C PHE A 35 -8.60 -11.89 -7.16
N GLU A 36 -7.76 -12.56 -6.35
CA GLU A 36 -7.35 -12.04 -5.04
C GLU A 36 -6.51 -10.77 -5.14
N ARG A 37 -5.64 -10.64 -6.15
CA ARG A 37 -4.87 -9.41 -6.39
C ARG A 37 -5.72 -8.22 -6.82
N SER A 38 -6.89 -8.48 -7.40
CA SER A 38 -7.72 -7.44 -8.04
C SER A 38 -8.88 -6.97 -7.17
N SER A 39 -9.03 -7.43 -5.93
CA SER A 39 -10.12 -6.96 -5.07
C SER A 39 -9.95 -5.47 -4.79
N PRO A 40 -10.83 -4.61 -5.34
CA PRO A 40 -10.73 -3.18 -5.14
C PRO A 40 -11.24 -2.85 -3.74
N PHE A 41 -10.48 -2.05 -3.01
CA PHE A 41 -10.91 -1.51 -1.73
C PHE A 41 -10.70 0.01 -1.71
N LYS A 42 -11.49 0.66 -0.86
CA LYS A 42 -11.49 2.11 -0.71
C LYS A 42 -10.74 2.47 0.56
N ILE A 43 -9.83 3.43 0.45
CA ILE A 43 -9.12 4.02 1.57
C ILE A 43 -9.71 5.40 1.84
N ASP A 44 -10.38 5.54 2.97
CA ASP A 44 -10.92 6.81 3.44
C ASP A 44 -9.92 7.44 4.43
N PHE A 45 -9.24 8.51 4.02
CA PHE A 45 -8.24 9.20 4.84
C PHE A 45 -8.87 10.06 5.95
N GLN A 46 -10.16 10.37 5.82
CA GLN A 46 -10.94 11.13 6.81
C GLN A 46 -10.22 12.42 7.22
N ALA A 47 -10.18 13.45 6.36
CA ALA A 47 -9.61 14.77 6.66
C ALA A 47 -10.11 15.46 7.97
N THR A 48 -11.01 14.85 8.74
CA THR A 48 -11.47 15.34 10.04
C THR A 48 -11.36 14.22 11.09
N ARG A 49 -11.25 14.58 12.38
CA ARG A 49 -11.11 13.65 13.53
C ARG A 49 -9.80 12.84 13.56
N ARG A 50 -8.68 13.54 13.41
CA ARG A 50 -7.32 13.01 13.49
C ARG A 50 -6.99 11.99 12.40
N CYS A 51 -7.80 11.93 11.35
CA CYS A 51 -7.53 11.14 10.15
C CYS A 51 -7.25 9.66 10.46
N SER A 52 -8.05 9.07 11.35
CA SER A 52 -7.86 7.69 11.85
C SER A 52 -7.89 6.60 10.77
N GLY A 53 -8.43 6.90 9.58
CA GLY A 53 -8.43 5.98 8.43
C GLY A 53 -7.19 6.09 7.55
N GLY A 54 -6.36 7.12 7.73
CA GLY A 54 -5.17 7.38 6.94
C GLY A 54 -3.85 6.95 7.57
N GLU A 55 -3.89 6.20 8.68
CA GLU A 55 -2.69 5.67 9.33
C GLU A 55 -2.05 4.58 8.47
N LEU A 56 -0.85 4.84 7.94
CA LEU A 56 -0.17 3.91 7.03
C LEU A 56 0.17 2.56 7.65
N ILE A 57 0.40 2.53 8.97
CA ILE A 57 0.64 1.29 9.70
C ILE A 57 -0.56 0.36 9.71
N ASP A 58 -1.76 0.92 9.73
CA ASP A 58 -3.01 0.16 9.68
C ASP A 58 -3.35 -0.24 8.25
N LEU A 59 -3.11 0.65 7.28
CA LEU A 59 -3.26 0.34 5.85
C LEU A 59 -2.33 -0.78 5.40
N ARG A 60 -1.14 -0.93 6.01
CA ARG A 60 -0.21 -2.03 5.72
C ARG A 60 -0.83 -3.42 5.86
N ARG A 61 -1.83 -3.59 6.74
CA ARG A 61 -2.53 -4.88 6.91
C ARG A 61 -3.32 -5.28 5.66
N HIS A 62 -3.65 -4.30 4.82
CA HIS A 62 -4.38 -4.45 3.57
C HIS A 62 -3.47 -4.46 2.34
N PHE A 63 -2.15 -4.45 2.49
CA PHE A 63 -1.25 -4.59 1.34
C PHE A 63 -1.03 -6.07 1.02
N ALA A 64 -0.98 -6.41 -0.27
CA ALA A 64 -0.68 -7.76 -0.73
C ALA A 64 0.74 -8.18 -0.33
N ASP A 65 1.67 -7.22 -0.34
CA ASP A 65 3.05 -7.43 0.13
C ASP A 65 3.21 -6.93 1.57
N GLN A 66 3.08 -7.84 2.54
CA GLN A 66 3.34 -7.53 3.95
C GLN A 66 4.83 -7.37 4.28
N SER A 67 5.73 -7.73 3.36
CA SER A 67 7.17 -7.50 3.51
C SER A 67 7.59 -6.08 3.12
N LEU A 68 6.66 -5.28 2.60
CA LEU A 68 6.88 -3.90 2.25
C LEU A 68 7.38 -3.09 3.45
N LYS A 69 8.53 -2.43 3.26
CA LYS A 69 9.15 -1.63 4.30
C LYS A 69 8.56 -0.23 4.32
N LEU A 70 8.14 0.21 5.49
CA LEU A 70 7.80 1.61 5.78
C LEU A 70 9.04 2.25 6.39
N GLU A 71 9.69 3.15 5.64
CA GLU A 71 10.95 3.77 6.04
C GLU A 71 10.78 5.26 6.36
N TRP A 72 11.76 5.79 7.11
CA TRP A 72 11.88 7.21 7.44
C TRP A 72 10.68 7.78 8.21
N GLY A 73 9.95 6.94 8.94
CA GLY A 73 8.78 7.34 9.72
C GLY A 73 7.45 7.18 8.98
N ALA A 74 7.43 6.56 7.79
CA ALA A 74 6.20 6.23 7.08
C ALA A 74 5.29 5.27 7.89
N ASP A 75 5.85 4.52 8.85
CA ASP A 75 5.11 3.72 9.82
C ASP A 75 4.31 4.55 10.83
N ARG A 76 4.62 5.83 10.99
CA ARG A 76 3.92 6.74 11.91
C ARG A 76 3.29 7.91 11.18
N LEU A 77 3.17 7.81 9.86
CA LEU A 77 2.56 8.83 9.03
C LEU A 77 1.06 8.60 8.93
N ILE A 78 0.33 9.68 9.16
CA ILE A 78 -1.12 9.77 9.07
C ILE A 78 -1.44 10.68 7.89
N ILE A 79 -2.15 10.17 6.89
CA ILE A 79 -2.56 10.96 5.72
C ILE A 79 -3.94 11.55 6.00
N CYS A 80 -4.05 12.87 5.92
CA CYS A 80 -5.29 13.61 6.05
C CYS A 80 -5.74 14.12 4.70
N ASP A 81 -6.71 13.46 4.07
CA ASP A 81 -7.23 13.85 2.76
C ASP A 81 -8.77 13.80 2.73
N PRO A 82 -9.44 14.79 2.09
CA PRO A 82 -10.89 14.78 1.96
C PRO A 82 -11.38 13.76 0.93
N ASP A 83 -10.55 13.45 -0.07
CA ASP A 83 -10.84 12.48 -1.10
C ASP A 83 -10.43 11.08 -0.63
N ALA A 84 -11.17 10.09 -1.11
CA ALA A 84 -10.85 8.71 -0.84
C ALA A 84 -10.11 8.10 -2.03
N LEU A 85 -9.12 7.27 -1.74
CA LEU A 85 -8.37 6.56 -2.77
C LEU A 85 -9.01 5.20 -3.04
N GLN A 86 -9.43 4.97 -4.27
CA GLN A 86 -9.83 3.65 -4.73
C GLN A 86 -8.60 2.94 -5.30
N THR A 87 -8.24 1.80 -4.71
CA THR A 87 -7.07 1.02 -5.12
C THR A 87 -7.35 -0.47 -4.94
N ASN A 88 -6.38 -1.33 -5.23
CA ASN A 88 -6.44 -2.76 -4.97
C ASN A 88 -5.30 -3.17 -4.03
N VAL A 89 -5.41 -4.36 -3.45
CA VAL A 89 -4.47 -4.90 -2.46
C VAL A 89 -3.01 -4.90 -2.95
N ALA A 90 -2.80 -5.15 -4.24
CA ALA A 90 -1.47 -5.26 -4.85
C ALA A 90 -0.82 -3.92 -5.17
N ASP A 91 -1.61 -2.95 -5.63
CA ASP A 91 -1.15 -1.65 -6.09
C ASP A 91 -1.24 -0.57 -5.01
N ALA A 92 -1.95 -0.81 -3.90
CA ALA A 92 -2.16 0.15 -2.82
C ALA A 92 -0.91 0.93 -2.40
N PRO A 93 0.27 0.31 -2.14
CA PRO A 93 1.44 1.09 -1.74
C PRO A 93 1.90 2.09 -2.81
N ARG A 94 1.82 1.68 -4.09
CA ARG A 94 2.21 2.51 -5.22
C ARG A 94 1.17 3.60 -5.47
N ASP A 95 -0.11 3.26 -5.40
CA ASP A 95 -1.21 4.20 -5.62
C ASP A 95 -1.25 5.28 -4.53
N ILE A 96 -1.01 4.91 -3.27
CA ILE A 96 -0.88 5.88 -2.17
C ILE A 96 0.28 6.83 -2.42
N ALA A 97 1.45 6.33 -2.81
CA ALA A 97 2.60 7.20 -3.10
C ALA A 97 2.39 8.10 -4.33
N ASN A 98 1.61 7.65 -5.31
CA ASN A 98 1.25 8.46 -6.49
C ASN A 98 0.17 9.50 -6.18
N ALA A 99 -0.75 9.21 -5.25
CA ALA A 99 -1.78 10.14 -4.82
C ALA A 99 -1.21 11.24 -3.92
N PHE A 100 -0.22 10.91 -3.09
CA PHE A 100 0.42 11.83 -2.15
C PHE A 100 1.93 11.97 -2.42
N PRO A 101 2.34 12.42 -3.62
CA PRO A 101 3.74 12.50 -3.99
C PRO A 101 4.53 13.49 -3.11
N GLY A 102 3.87 14.46 -2.48
CA GLY A 102 4.48 15.37 -1.52
C GLY A 102 4.81 14.75 -0.16
N CYS A 103 4.21 13.63 0.20
CA CYS A 103 4.45 13.00 1.49
C CYS A 103 5.21 11.69 1.39
N LEU A 104 5.06 10.98 0.27
CA LEU A 104 5.50 9.60 0.13
C LEU A 104 6.22 9.38 -1.20
N ASN A 105 7.23 8.54 -1.16
CA ASN A 105 7.92 8.03 -2.33
C ASN A 105 7.97 6.51 -2.27
N TYR A 106 7.53 5.86 -3.34
CA TYR A 106 7.60 4.41 -3.48
C TYR A 106 8.80 4.01 -4.36
N ARG A 107 9.74 3.25 -3.79
CA ARG A 107 10.87 2.67 -4.51
C ARG A 107 11.03 1.19 -4.16
N THR A 108 10.85 0.34 -5.17
CA THR A 108 11.31 -1.07 -5.13
C THR A 108 10.85 -1.83 -3.87
N GLY A 109 9.56 -1.75 -3.51
CA GLY A 109 9.02 -2.42 -2.32
C GLY A 109 9.25 -1.69 -0.99
N VAL A 110 9.67 -0.42 -1.06
CA VAL A 110 9.84 0.46 0.09
C VAL A 110 9.00 1.71 -0.10
N LEU A 111 8.27 2.09 0.94
CA LEU A 111 7.47 3.31 0.98
C LEU A 111 8.11 4.26 2.01
N GLN A 112 8.65 5.35 1.49
CA GLN A 112 9.51 6.28 2.22
C GLN A 112 8.75 7.59 2.45
N MET A 113 8.72 8.07 3.68
CA MET A 113 8.17 9.40 3.97
C MET A 113 9.17 10.49 3.58
N LEU A 114 8.70 11.54 2.91
CA LEU A 114 9.49 12.70 2.55
C LEU A 114 9.73 13.57 3.78
N ARG A 115 10.96 13.53 4.32
CA ARG A 115 11.29 14.21 5.59
C ARG A 115 11.56 15.71 5.46
N SER A 116 11.69 16.20 4.23
CA SER A 116 11.95 17.62 3.93
C SER A 116 10.83 18.24 3.10
N SER A 117 9.67 17.59 3.05
CA SER A 117 8.47 18.19 2.46
C SER A 117 7.77 19.09 3.46
N ASP A 118 7.32 20.25 3.01
CA ASP A 118 6.49 21.15 3.81
C ASP A 118 5.07 20.61 4.04
N THR A 119 4.67 19.57 3.30
CA THR A 119 3.37 18.91 3.46
C THR A 119 3.39 17.85 4.57
N VAL A 120 4.57 17.55 5.13
CA VAL A 120 4.74 16.63 6.24
C VAL A 120 5.13 17.41 7.48
N CYS A 121 4.38 17.24 8.57
CA CYS A 121 4.66 17.89 9.84
C CYS A 121 4.56 16.91 11.02
N ALA A 122 5.24 17.22 12.13
CA ALA A 122 5.27 16.39 13.32
C ALA A 122 4.17 16.80 14.32
N LEU A 123 3.49 15.80 14.92
CA LEU A 123 2.56 16.03 16.01
C LEU A 123 3.27 16.56 17.26
N PRO A 124 2.57 17.31 18.15
CA PRO A 124 3.16 17.84 19.39
C PRO A 124 3.69 16.78 20.37
N SER A 125 3.24 15.54 20.27
CA SER A 125 3.77 14.40 21.03
C SER A 125 5.14 13.93 20.52
N GLY A 126 5.49 14.23 19.26
CA GLY A 126 6.70 13.75 18.59
C GLY A 126 6.62 12.30 18.10
N ASP A 127 5.52 11.60 18.38
CA ASP A 127 5.40 10.17 18.10
C ASP A 127 4.83 9.88 16.70
N SER A 128 4.19 10.84 16.04
CA SER A 128 3.57 10.62 14.73
C SER A 128 3.67 11.87 13.84
N TYR A 129 3.49 11.64 12.54
CA TYR A 129 3.59 12.66 11.50
C TYR A 129 2.27 12.77 10.76
N ILE A 130 1.94 13.97 10.32
CA ILE A 130 0.77 14.25 9.50
C ILE A 130 1.25 14.61 8.10
N CYS A 131 0.61 14.00 7.11
CA CYS A 131 0.62 14.45 5.73
C CYS A 131 -0.66 15.24 5.46
N ASP A 132 -0.51 16.49 5.04
CA ASP A 132 -1.59 17.26 4.43
C ASP A 132 -1.83 16.73 3.01
N GLY A 133 -2.83 15.86 2.83
CA GLY A 133 -3.10 15.18 1.57
C GLY A 133 -3.43 16.13 0.42
N GLU A 134 -4.16 17.21 0.72
CA GLU A 134 -4.57 18.22 -0.26
C GLU A 134 -3.34 18.96 -0.80
N ALA A 135 -2.44 19.39 0.09
CA ALA A 135 -1.19 20.04 -0.29
C ALA A 135 -0.19 19.05 -0.93
N ALA A 136 -0.24 17.77 -0.54
CA ALA A 136 0.67 16.72 -1.00
C ALA A 136 0.41 16.21 -2.41
N ALA A 137 -0.69 16.62 -3.05
CA ALA A 137 -0.98 16.28 -4.45
C ALA A 137 0.11 16.79 -5.43
N ILE A 138 0.88 17.81 -5.02
CA ILE A 138 1.97 18.39 -5.81
C ILE A 138 3.31 17.80 -5.34
N TYR A 139 4.09 17.24 -6.28
CA TYR A 139 5.43 16.72 -5.97
C TYR A 139 6.43 17.87 -5.75
N PRO A 140 7.05 18.00 -4.56
CA PRO A 140 8.00 19.07 -4.22
C PRO A 140 9.41 18.84 -4.81
N GLY A 141 9.64 17.75 -5.55
CA GLY A 141 10.93 17.40 -6.12
C GLY A 141 11.73 16.41 -5.26
N SER A 142 12.80 15.84 -5.84
CA SER A 142 13.62 14.81 -5.19
C SER A 142 14.38 15.30 -3.94
N SER A 143 14.55 16.61 -3.78
CA SER A 143 15.12 17.23 -2.58
C SER A 143 14.28 17.01 -1.32
N ALA A 144 12.96 16.81 -1.47
CA ALA A 144 12.05 16.62 -0.35
C ALA A 144 12.16 15.26 0.34
N LEU A 145 12.83 14.28 -0.28
CA LEU A 145 13.17 13.02 0.37
C LEU A 145 13.91 13.25 1.69
N GLY A 146 14.82 14.24 1.70
CA GLY A 146 15.67 14.53 2.84
C GLY A 146 16.60 13.37 3.19
N ALA A 147 17.15 13.41 4.41
CA ALA A 147 17.84 12.30 5.05
C ALA A 147 17.00 11.78 6.21
N GLU A 148 17.16 10.50 6.58
CA GLU A 148 16.42 9.87 7.68
C GLU A 148 16.53 10.64 9.00
N THR A 149 17.67 11.28 9.25
CA THR A 149 17.97 12.07 10.44
C THR A 149 17.37 13.48 10.43
N ASN A 150 16.73 13.89 9.34
CA ASN A 150 16.16 15.24 9.24
C ASN A 150 15.00 15.40 10.23
N ALA A 151 15.12 16.42 11.07
CA ALA A 151 14.03 16.87 11.92
C ALA A 151 12.87 17.36 11.04
N ILE A 152 11.66 16.93 11.37
CA ILE A 152 10.44 17.37 10.70
C ILE A 152 9.87 18.54 11.50
N ALA A 153 9.44 19.58 10.78
CA ALA A 153 8.85 20.75 11.42
C ALA A 153 7.56 20.37 12.17
N PRO A 154 7.30 20.95 13.35
CA PRO A 154 6.03 20.73 14.05
C PRO A 154 4.86 21.26 13.22
N CYS A 155 3.72 20.60 13.32
CA CYS A 155 2.49 21.07 12.68
C CYS A 155 2.06 22.41 13.26
N THR A 156 1.51 23.28 12.42
CA THR A 156 0.92 24.54 12.87
C THR A 156 -0.36 24.29 13.67
N ASP A 157 -0.66 25.14 14.65
CA ASP A 157 -1.89 25.02 15.44
C ASP A 157 -3.15 25.07 14.57
N GLN A 158 -3.09 25.80 13.45
CA GLN A 158 -4.17 25.87 12.47
C GLN A 158 -4.46 24.49 11.85
N LEU A 159 -3.42 23.78 11.39
CA LEU A 159 -3.54 22.48 10.73
C LEU A 159 -3.92 21.38 11.74
N LEU A 160 -3.38 21.45 12.96
CA LEU A 160 -3.81 20.59 14.07
C LEU A 160 -5.29 20.77 14.40
N THR A 161 -5.76 22.02 14.50
CA THR A 161 -7.16 22.33 14.78
C THR A 161 -8.08 21.87 13.64
N GLN A 162 -7.67 22.10 12.38
CA GLN A 162 -8.40 21.67 11.19
C GLN A 162 -8.65 20.16 11.20
N PHE A 163 -7.63 19.38 11.52
CA PHE A 163 -7.75 17.93 11.59
C PHE A 163 -8.35 17.42 12.90
N GLY A 164 -8.63 18.29 13.88
CA GLY A 164 -9.25 17.91 15.16
C GLY A 164 -8.27 17.29 16.17
N PHE A 165 -6.99 17.63 16.07
CA PHE A 165 -6.02 17.43 17.14
C PHE A 165 -6.23 18.51 18.20
N ASP A 166 -6.13 18.10 19.46
CA ASP A 166 -6.31 19.00 20.59
C ASP A 166 -5.07 19.89 20.73
N THR A 167 -5.21 21.19 20.47
CA THR A 167 -4.12 22.17 20.53
C THR A 167 -3.96 22.80 21.91
N THR A 168 -4.86 22.50 22.84
CA THR A 168 -4.77 23.05 24.20
C THR A 168 -3.70 22.31 25.00
N ARG A 169 -2.54 22.94 25.15
CA ARG A 169 -1.54 22.62 26.16
C ARG A 169 -1.42 23.78 27.15
#